data_AF-A0A542DD16-F1
#
_entry.id   AF-A0A542DD16-F1
#
_cell.length_a   1.000
_cell.length_b   1.000
_cell.length_c   1.000
_cell.angle_alpha   90.00
_cell.angle_beta   90.00
_cell.angle_gamma   90.00
#
_symmetry.space_group_name_H-M   'P 1'
#
loop_
_entity.id
_entity.type
_entity.pdbx_description
1 polymer ?
#
loop_
_entity_poly.entity_id
_entity_poly.type
_entity_poly.pdbx_seq_one_letter_code
_entity_poly.pdbx_strand_id
1 'polypeptide(L)' 'MSATFRYWCGECGYKTPWLDEWAGAEELERHYLRRHPGIEPGGDFEIRRGDGQGCLGTVAVPFLLLRRPDRRR' A
#
# COMPACT_ATOMS: atom_id res chain seq x y z
N MET A 1 -14.08 16.62 -1.42
CA MET A 1 -12.68 16.19 -1.67
C MET A 1 -12.68 14.67 -1.66
N SER A 2 -12.48 14.00 -2.79
CA SER A 2 -12.41 12.53 -2.85
C SER A 2 -10.97 12.09 -2.59
N ALA A 3 -10.75 11.31 -1.53
CA ALA A 3 -9.49 10.60 -1.35
C ALA A 3 -9.44 9.40 -2.30
N THR A 4 -8.25 9.09 -2.80
CA THR A 4 -7.97 7.86 -3.53
C THR A 4 -7.01 7.00 -2.72
N PHE A 5 -7.17 5.69 -2.84
CA PHE A 5 -6.50 4.67 -2.07
C PHE A 5 -5.77 3.71 -2.99
N ARG A 6 -4.64 3.21 -2.53
CA ARG A 6 -3.86 2.19 -3.23
C ARG A 6 -3.49 1.09 -2.26
N TYR A 7 -4.06 -0.09 -2.45
CA TYR A 7 -3.86 -1.24 -1.58
C TYR A 7 -2.73 -2.13 -2.08
N TRP A 8 -1.98 -2.70 -1.15
CA TRP A 8 -0.81 -3.53 -1.41
C TRP A 8 -1.10 -4.93 -0.87
N CYS A 9 -0.73 -5.96 -1.61
CA CYS A 9 -0.80 -7.33 -1.12
C CYS A 9 0.32 -7.58 -0.11
N GLY A 10 0.00 -8.20 1.04
CA GLY A 10 0.99 -8.60 2.03
C GLY A 10 1.84 -9.80 1.60
N GLU A 11 1.31 -10.67 0.74
CA GLU A 11 1.98 -11.91 0.31
C GLU A 11 2.86 -11.73 -0.94
N CYS A 12 2.55 -10.74 -1.78
CA CYS A 12 3.26 -10.53 -3.03
C CYS A 12 3.37 -9.04 -3.40
N GLY A 13 4.16 -8.71 -4.41
CA GLY A 13 4.36 -7.32 -4.85
C GLY A 13 3.17 -6.67 -5.58
N TYR A 14 1.98 -7.28 -5.57
CA TYR A 14 0.80 -6.73 -6.23
C TYR A 14 0.30 -5.46 -5.53
N LYS A 15 -0.12 -4.48 -6.33
CA LYS A 15 -0.71 -3.23 -5.86
C LYS A 15 -1.92 -2.89 -6.72
N THR A 16 -3.01 -2.45 -6.11
CA THR A 16 -4.17 -1.97 -6.86
C THR A 16 -3.81 -0.67 -7.60
N PRO A 17 -4.62 -0.27 -8.60
CA PRO A 17 -4.67 1.11 -9.06
C PRO A 17 -5.10 2.05 -7.92
N TRP A 18 -4.94 3.37 -8.14
CA TRP A 18 -5.56 4.38 -7.27
C TRP A 18 -7.07 4.36 -7.51
N LEU A 19 -7.81 3.91 -6.51
CA LEU A 19 -9.26 3.75 -6.56
C LEU A 19 -9.89 4.47 -5.37
N ASP A 20 -11.22 4.52 -5.31
CA ASP A 20 -11.87 4.82 -4.04
C ASP A 20 -11.58 3.69 -3.02
N GLU A 21 -11.87 3.96 -1.74
CA GLU A 21 -11.59 3.04 -0.64
C GLU A 21 -12.23 1.67 -0.87
N TRP A 22 -13.51 1.67 -1.24
CA TRP A 22 -14.30 0.46 -1.39
C TRP A 22 -13.83 -0.37 -2.58
N ALA A 23 -13.70 0.25 -3.76
CA ALA A 23 -13.24 -0.43 -4.97
C ALA A 23 -11.81 -0.96 -4.83
N GLY A 24 -10.94 -0.23 -4.11
CA GLY A 24 -9.58 -0.69 -3.81
C GLY A 24 -9.56 -1.92 -2.90
N ALA A 25 -10.37 -1.92 -1.83
CA ALA A 25 -10.50 -3.06 -0.92
C ALA A 25 -11.07 -4.30 -1.65
N GLU A 26 -12.12 -4.11 -2.45
CA GLU A 26 -12.74 -5.20 -3.22
C GLU A 26 -11.77 -5.82 -4.24
N GLU A 27 -10.97 -4.99 -4.92
CA GLU A 27 -9.97 -5.50 -5.87
C GLU A 27 -8.84 -6.27 -5.16
N LEU A 28 -8.41 -5.82 -3.97
CA LEU A 28 -7.43 -6.56 -3.16
C LEU A 28 -8.01 -7.90 -2.68
N GLU A 29 -9.25 -7.94 -2.21
CA GLU A 29 -9.91 -9.18 -1.80
C GLU A 29 -10.01 -10.16 -2.98
N ARG A 30 -10.46 -9.67 -4.13
CA ARG A 30 -10.53 -10.47 -5.37
C ARG A 30 -9.16 -10.96 -5.81
N HIS A 31 -8.10 -10.17 -5.58
CA HIS A 31 -6.73 -10.62 -5.79
C HIS A 31 -6.37 -11.79 -4.85
N TYR A 32 -6.65 -11.66 -3.55
CA TYR A 32 -6.41 -12.71 -2.56
C TYR A 32 -7.15 -14.01 -2.90
N LEU A 33 -8.43 -13.95 -3.24
CA LEU A 33 -9.21 -15.13 -3.64
C LEU A 33 -8.62 -15.86 -4.85
N ARG A 34 -8.01 -15.13 -5.79
CA ARG A 34 -7.45 -15.70 -7.03
C ARG A 34 -6.00 -16.18 -6.89
N ARG A 35 -5.19 -15.51 -6.07
CA ARG A 35 -3.73 -15.71 -6.03
C ARG A 35 -3.25 -16.31 -4.70
N HIS A 36 -4.03 -16.14 -3.63
CA HIS A 36 -3.72 -16.54 -2.27
C HIS A 36 -4.94 -17.22 -1.61
N PRO A 37 -5.48 -18.32 -2.20
CA PRO A 37 -6.67 -18.96 -1.68
C PRO A 37 -6.44 -19.50 -0.27
N GLY A 38 -7.33 -19.16 0.67
CA GLY A 38 -7.26 -19.59 2.06
C GLY A 38 -6.29 -18.81 2.94
N ILE A 39 -5.63 -17.76 2.41
CA ILE A 39 -4.85 -16.80 3.20
C ILE A 39 -5.76 -15.60 3.49
N GLU A 40 -5.84 -15.20 4.75
CA GLU A 40 -6.57 -14.00 5.12
C GLU A 40 -5.95 -12.76 4.46
N PRO A 41 -6.75 -11.82 3.92
CA PRO A 41 -6.23 -10.61 3.30
C PRO A 41 -5.35 -9.83 4.27
N GLY A 42 -4.07 -9.72 3.93
CA GLY A 42 -3.07 -8.90 4.61
C GLY A 42 -2.54 -7.83 3.67
N GLY A 43 -2.00 -6.75 4.23
CA GLY A 43 -1.40 -5.71 3.41
C GLY A 43 -1.47 -4.32 4.01
N ASP A 44 -0.87 -3.39 3.29
CA ASP A 44 -0.83 -1.96 3.61
C ASP A 44 -1.58 -1.18 2.53
N PHE A 45 -1.84 0.10 2.81
CA PHE A 45 -2.45 0.99 1.82
C PHE A 45 -1.85 2.40 1.88
N GLU A 46 -1.86 3.05 0.73
CA GLU A 46 -1.51 4.45 0.57
C GLU A 46 -2.77 5.29 0.35
N ILE A 47 -2.83 6.48 0.92
CA ILE A 47 -3.92 7.44 0.72
C ILE A 47 -3.38 8.66 -0.02
N ARG A 48 -4.01 9.02 -1.12
CA ARG A 48 -3.81 10.29 -1.83
C ARG A 48 -5.08 11.12 -1.72
N ARG A 49 -5.02 12.17 -0.89
CA ARG A 49 -6.05 13.21 -0.83
C ARG A 49 -5.67 14.27 -1.85
N GLY A 50 -6.61 14.68 -2.72
CA GLY A 50 -6.37 15.80 -3.62
C GLY A 50 -6.07 17.05 -2.81
N ASP A 51 -4.91 17.66 -3.07
CA ASP A 51 -4.39 18.82 -2.36
C ASP A 51 -5.38 20.00 -2.34
N GLY A 52 -6.13 20.09 -1.26
CA GLY A 52 -6.57 21.38 -0.74
C GLY A 52 -5.38 22.00 -0.02
N GLN A 53 -4.77 23.00 -0.66
CA GLN A 53 -3.74 23.88 -0.10
C GLN A 53 -3.93 24.15 1.40
N GLY A 54 -2.97 23.71 2.23
CA GLY A 54 -3.01 23.88 3.69
C GLY A 54 -1.77 23.33 4.41
N CYS A 55 -0.70 24.14 4.41
CA CYS A 55 0.42 24.25 5.35
C CYS A 55 1.01 23.01 6.10
N LEU A 56 2.33 22.83 5.90
CA LEU A 56 3.31 22.06 6.71
C LEU A 56 3.17 20.53 6.80
N GLY A 57 3.61 19.84 5.73
CA GLY A 57 4.04 18.45 5.83
C GLY A 57 5.48 18.34 6.34
N THR A 58 5.66 18.26 7.66
CA THR A 58 6.93 17.81 8.26
C THR A 58 6.69 16.54 9.07
N VAL A 59 6.78 15.39 8.41
CA VAL A 59 7.34 14.18 9.04
C VAL A 59 8.23 13.52 7.98
N ALA A 60 9.41 14.09 7.78
CA ALA A 60 10.51 13.35 7.17
C ALA A 60 10.99 12.34 8.22
N VAL A 61 10.62 11.07 8.06
CA VAL A 61 11.35 9.98 8.72
C VAL A 61 12.46 9.57 7.74
N PRO A 62 13.73 9.96 7.95
CA PRO A 62 14.81 9.26 7.30
C PRO A 62 14.94 7.93 8.06
N PHE A 63 14.37 6.85 7.51
CA PHE A 63 14.84 5.52 7.89
C PHE A 63 16.27 5.40 7.38
N LEU A 64 17.18 5.83 8.25
CA LEU A 64 18.61 5.62 8.20
C LEU A 64 18.87 4.15 7.89
N LEU A 65 19.52 3.96 6.74
CA LEU A 65 20.31 2.80 6.38
C LEU A 65 20.99 2.17 7.59
N LEU A 66 20.51 1.00 8.01
CA LEU A 66 21.36 0.06 8.73
C LEU A 66 21.09 -1.37 8.24
N ARG A 67 22.02 -1.81 7.39
CA ARG A 67 22.48 -3.20 7.30
C ARG A 67 21.52 -4.17 6.58
N ARG A 68 21.55 -4.16 5.25
CA ARG A 68 21.53 -5.45 4.53
C ARG A 68 22.93 -6.04 4.66
N PRO A 69 23.15 -7.09 5.48
CA PRO A 69 24.37 -7.87 5.35
C PRO A 69 24.30 -8.57 3.99
N ASP A 70 25.22 -8.15 3.12
CA ASP A 70 25.65 -8.92 1.98
C ASP A 70 26.06 -10.33 2.45
N ARG A 71 25.32 -11.34 2.00
CA ARG A 71 25.78 -12.72 1.94
C ARG A 71 25.29 -13.35 0.65
N ARG A 72 25.99 -13.01 -0.45
CA ARG A 72 26.21 -13.98 -1.51
C ARG A 72 27.69 -14.37 -1.50
N ARG A 73 27.88 -15.69 -1.32
CA ARG A 73 29.10 -16.50 -1.47
C ARG A 73 30.07 -16.52 -0.30
#